data_AF-A0A936SJ95-F1
#
_entry.id   AF-A0A936SJ95-F1
#
_cell.length_a   1.000
_cell.length_b   1.000
_cell.length_c   1.000
_cell.angle_alpha   90.00
_cell.angle_beta   90.00
_cell.angle_gamma   90.00
#
_symmetry.space_group_name_H-M   'P 1'
#
loop_
_entity.id
_entity.type
_entity.pdbx_description
1 polymer ?
#
loop_
_entity_poly.entity_id
_entity_poly.type
_entity_poly.pdbx_seq_one_letter_code
_entity_poly.pdbx_strand_id
1 'polypeptide(L)'
;MNFQGKFKQQTNDLKIITLGRGKIRVAFDLVYPYTLQNGEISVNMGSLDGEAAIEGDRAIYMSDEFGPCKITIKFVKPGTVKVTQDGSDSDCGFGHNVWASGTYRKISGKKPTFEN
;
A
#
# COMPACT_ATOMS: atom_id res chain seq x y z
N MET A 1 -0.10 14.77 -14.43
CA MET A 1 0.35 14.76 -13.03
C MET A 1 1.36 13.65 -12.85
N ASN A 2 2.53 13.91 -12.24
CA ASN A 2 3.52 12.86 -11.97
C ASN A 2 3.33 12.37 -10.54
N PHE A 3 2.73 11.20 -10.37
CA PHE A 3 2.52 10.58 -9.07
C PHE A 3 3.73 9.71 -8.76
N GLN A 4 4.64 10.25 -7.96
CA GLN A 4 5.80 9.50 -7.48
C GLN A 4 6.15 9.86 -6.03
N GLY A 5 6.68 8.89 -5.31
CA GLY A 5 7.30 9.10 -4.02
C GLY A 5 7.18 7.92 -3.07
N LYS A 6 7.75 8.11 -1.88
CA LYS A 6 7.57 7.24 -0.72
C LYS A 6 6.61 7.91 0.26
N PHE A 7 5.70 7.12 0.80
CA PHE A 7 4.69 7.53 1.75
C PHE A 7 4.72 6.58 2.94
N LYS A 8 4.38 7.09 4.13
CA LYS A 8 4.41 6.32 5.37
C LYS A 8 3.14 6.51 6.18
N GLN A 9 2.67 5.44 6.80
CA GLN A 9 1.63 5.44 7.82
C GLN A 9 2.15 4.59 8.98
N GLN A 10 2.49 5.21 10.11
CA GLN A 10 3.15 4.51 11.23
C GLN A 10 4.37 3.70 10.75
N THR A 11 4.33 2.37 10.86
CA THR A 11 5.37 1.43 10.43
C THR A 11 5.22 1.00 8.96
N ASN A 12 4.06 1.24 8.34
CA ASN A 12 3.74 0.83 6.97
C ASN A 12 4.30 1.81 5.94
N ASP A 13 4.94 1.27 4.90
CA ASP A 13 5.48 2.04 3.79
C ASP A 13 4.70 1.78 2.50
N LEU A 14 4.55 2.84 1.70
CA LEU A 14 3.93 2.82 0.38
C LEU A 14 4.83 3.54 -0.62
N LYS A 15 5.20 2.87 -1.69
CA LYS A 15 5.95 3.42 -2.83
C LYS A 15 4.97 3.57 -4.00
N ILE A 16 5.02 4.70 -4.67
CA ILE A 16 4.24 4.96 -5.89
C ILE A 16 5.18 5.49 -6.97
N ILE A 17 5.02 4.99 -8.20
CA ILE A 17 5.61 5.59 -9.40
C ILE A 17 4.65 5.52 -10.58
N THR A 18 4.60 6.58 -11.38
CA THR A 18 3.82 6.61 -12.61
C THR A 18 4.52 5.80 -13.71
N LEU A 19 3.76 4.93 -14.39
CA LEU A 19 4.24 4.13 -15.54
C LEU A 19 3.84 4.75 -16.89
N GLY A 20 2.86 5.66 -16.88
CA GLY A 20 2.25 6.23 -18.07
C GLY A 20 1.00 5.46 -18.50
N ARG A 21 0.29 5.97 -19.52
CA ARG A 21 -0.93 5.35 -20.11
C ARG A 21 -1.98 4.94 -19.07
N GLY A 22 -2.21 5.79 -18.05
CA GLY A 22 -3.21 5.51 -17.01
C GLY A 22 -2.80 4.41 -16.03
N LYS A 23 -1.49 4.13 -15.87
CA LYS A 23 -0.98 3.16 -14.90
C LYS A 23 0.05 3.75 -13.94
N ILE A 24 0.07 3.20 -12.73
CA ILE A 24 1.12 3.38 -11.72
C ILE A 24 1.61 2.01 -11.23
N ARG A 25 2.84 1.92 -10.73
CA ARG A 25 3.29 0.79 -9.88
C ARG A 25 3.19 1.22 -8.43
N VAL A 26 2.64 0.35 -7.61
CA VAL A 26 2.49 0.52 -6.16
C VAL A 26 3.21 -0.61 -5.47
N ALA A 27 3.90 -0.31 -4.39
CA ALA A 27 4.45 -1.32 -3.51
C ALA A 27 4.16 -0.98 -2.04
N PHE A 28 3.69 -1.95 -1.29
CA PHE A 28 3.43 -1.86 0.14
C PHE A 28 4.39 -2.78 0.89
N ASP A 29 4.96 -2.24 1.97
CA ASP A 29 5.67 -2.99 2.99
C ASP A 29 4.90 -2.74 4.30
N LEU A 30 4.15 -3.74 4.77
CA LEU A 30 3.17 -3.62 5.84
C LEU A 30 3.59 -4.40 7.09
N VAL A 31 3.28 -3.86 8.26
CA VAL A 31 3.65 -4.38 9.56
C VAL A 31 2.48 -4.24 10.53
N TYR A 32 2.07 -5.35 11.14
CA TYR A 32 1.13 -5.38 12.26
C TYR A 32 1.87 -5.84 13.53
N PRO A 33 2.19 -4.93 14.46
CA PRO A 33 2.80 -5.30 15.74
C PRO A 33 1.77 -5.86 16.71
N TYR A 34 2.18 -6.86 17.50
CA TYR A 34 1.38 -7.44 18.56
C TYR A 34 2.25 -7.89 19.74
N THR A 35 1.64 -8.01 20.92
CA THR A 35 2.32 -8.44 22.15
C THR A 35 2.07 -9.92 22.40
N LEU A 36 3.15 -10.66 22.65
CA LEU A 36 3.11 -12.06 23.06
C LEU A 36 2.69 -12.21 24.53
N GLN A 37 2.31 -13.42 24.94
CA GLN A 37 1.88 -13.69 26.32
C GLN A 37 2.97 -13.37 27.36
N ASN A 38 4.24 -13.47 26.98
CA ASN A 38 5.40 -13.14 27.82
C ASN A 38 5.73 -11.63 27.87
N GLY A 39 4.95 -10.77 27.18
CA GLY A 39 5.17 -9.32 27.13
C GLY A 39 6.12 -8.84 26.03
N GLU A 40 6.74 -9.74 25.25
CA GLU A 40 7.58 -9.36 24.11
C GLU A 40 6.75 -8.86 22.93
N ILE A 41 7.33 -7.97 22.11
CA ILE A 41 6.71 -7.47 20.89
C ILE A 41 7.15 -8.34 19.72
N SER A 42 6.17 -8.84 18.97
CA SER A 42 6.36 -9.52 17.68
C SER A 42 5.64 -8.75 16.57
N VAL A 43 5.89 -9.11 15.32
CA VAL A 43 5.26 -8.48 14.16
C VAL A 43 4.80 -9.51 13.14
N ASN A 44 3.63 -9.29 12.56
CA ASN A 44 3.24 -9.89 11.29
C ASN A 44 3.59 -8.92 10.18
N MET A 45 4.01 -9.44 9.04
CA MET A 45 4.40 -8.64 7.89
C MET A 45 3.66 -9.13 6.65
N GLY A 46 3.38 -8.21 5.74
CA GLY A 46 2.80 -8.50 4.44
C GLY A 46 3.31 -7.48 3.43
N SER A 47 3.43 -7.90 2.17
CA SER A 47 3.89 -7.05 1.10
C SER A 47 3.00 -7.20 -0.12
N LEU A 48 3.00 -6.17 -0.95
CA LEU A 48 2.36 -6.17 -2.25
C LEU A 48 3.22 -5.35 -3.19
N ASP A 49 3.45 -5.84 -4.40
CA ASP A 49 4.03 -5.07 -5.50
C ASP A 49 3.21 -5.34 -6.75
N GLY A 50 2.65 -4.28 -7.36
CA GLY A 50 1.80 -4.46 -8.52
C GLY A 50 1.48 -3.19 -9.27
N GLU A 51 0.89 -3.38 -10.45
CA GLU A 51 0.36 -2.29 -11.26
C GLU A 51 -1.07 -1.94 -10.83
N ALA A 52 -1.36 -0.64 -10.74
CA ALA A 52 -2.68 -0.11 -10.50
C ALA A 52 -3.10 0.79 -11.66
N ALA A 53 -4.37 0.70 -12.08
CA ALA A 53 -4.95 1.65 -13.00
C ALA A 53 -5.21 2.97 -12.27
N ILE A 54 -4.90 4.11 -12.88
CA ILE A 54 -5.13 5.45 -12.31
C ILE A 54 -6.00 6.30 -13.24
N GLU A 55 -7.03 6.91 -12.65
CA GLU A 55 -7.91 7.88 -13.29
C GLU A 55 -8.17 9.04 -12.32
N GLY A 56 -7.90 10.27 -12.78
CA GLY A 56 -8.04 11.45 -11.93
C GLY A 56 -7.18 11.39 -10.66
N ASP A 57 -7.85 11.40 -9.50
CA ASP A 57 -7.24 11.35 -8.16
C ASP A 57 -7.29 9.96 -7.52
N ARG A 58 -7.63 8.91 -8.28
CA ARG A 58 -7.85 7.56 -7.75
C ARG A 58 -7.07 6.52 -8.55
N ALA A 59 -6.28 5.72 -7.85
CA ALA A 59 -5.68 4.51 -8.39
C ALA A 59 -6.31 3.27 -7.76
N ILE A 60 -6.48 2.21 -8.55
CA ILE A 60 -7.10 0.96 -8.14
C ILE A 60 -6.19 -0.20 -8.56
N TYR A 61 -5.73 -0.95 -7.57
CA TYR A 61 -5.15 -2.27 -7.75
C TYR A 61 -6.23 -3.32 -7.50
N MET A 62 -6.25 -4.38 -8.30
CA MET A 62 -7.12 -5.54 -8.13
C MET A 62 -6.31 -6.81 -8.36
N SER A 63 -6.60 -7.83 -7.56
CA SER A 63 -6.05 -9.18 -7.72
C SER A 63 -7.06 -10.21 -7.22
N ASP A 64 -7.03 -11.39 -7.82
CA ASP A 64 -7.80 -12.57 -7.39
C ASP A 64 -6.87 -13.73 -6.97
N GLU A 65 -5.57 -13.46 -6.76
CA GLU A 65 -4.54 -14.49 -6.51
C GLU A 65 -4.82 -15.33 -5.26
N PHE A 66 -5.25 -14.68 -4.16
CA PHE A 66 -5.59 -15.33 -2.89
C PHE A 66 -7.07 -15.21 -2.52
N GLY A 67 -7.84 -14.47 -3.33
CA GLY A 67 -9.21 -14.04 -3.08
C GLY A 67 -9.46 -12.67 -3.71
N PRO A 68 -10.71 -12.19 -3.74
CA PRO A 68 -11.04 -10.91 -4.35
C PRO A 68 -10.47 -9.75 -3.51
N CYS A 69 -9.33 -9.20 -3.94
CA CYS A 69 -8.68 -8.08 -3.30
C CYS A 69 -8.76 -6.83 -4.18
N LYS A 70 -9.13 -5.71 -3.56
CA LYS A 70 -9.08 -4.39 -4.19
C LYS A 70 -8.48 -3.36 -3.26
N ILE A 71 -7.41 -2.71 -3.72
CA ILE A 71 -6.78 -1.59 -3.02
C ILE A 71 -7.07 -0.31 -3.79
N THR A 72 -7.76 0.62 -3.15
CA THR A 72 -8.02 1.96 -3.69
C THR A 72 -7.12 2.98 -3.03
N ILE A 73 -6.36 3.73 -3.82
CA ILE A 73 -5.46 4.80 -3.38
C ILE A 73 -6.03 6.12 -3.87
N LYS A 74 -6.52 6.96 -2.94
CA LYS A 74 -7.04 8.29 -3.23
C LYS A 74 -6.01 9.37 -2.90
N PHE A 75 -5.64 10.18 -3.89
CA PHE A 75 -4.76 11.33 -3.73
C PHE A 75 -5.53 12.53 -3.18
N VAL A 76 -5.72 12.57 -1.86
CA VAL A 76 -6.60 13.55 -1.18
C VAL A 76 -6.13 14.99 -1.32
N LYS A 77 -4.82 15.21 -1.15
CA LYS A 77 -4.15 16.51 -1.31
C LYS A 77 -2.65 16.30 -1.51
N PRO A 78 -1.87 17.32 -1.92
CA PRO A 78 -0.44 17.16 -2.10
C PRO A 78 0.23 16.49 -0.88
N GLY A 79 0.94 15.39 -1.16
CA GLY A 79 1.66 14.62 -0.14
C GLY A 79 0.80 13.78 0.81
N THR A 80 -0.51 13.65 0.57
CA THR A 80 -1.40 12.83 1.41
C THR A 80 -2.22 11.89 0.55
N VAL A 81 -2.17 10.59 0.85
CA VAL A 81 -2.99 9.57 0.20
C VAL A 81 -3.81 8.82 1.23
N LYS A 82 -5.06 8.51 0.90
CA LYS A 82 -5.91 7.62 1.67
C LYS A 82 -6.01 6.30 0.93
N VAL A 83 -5.67 5.21 1.61
CA VAL A 83 -5.73 3.85 1.08
C VAL A 83 -6.91 3.14 1.74
N THR A 84 -7.72 2.46 0.94
CA THR A 84 -8.77 1.56 1.40
C THR A 84 -8.59 0.20 0.77
N GLN A 85 -8.77 -0.84 1.56
CA GLN A 85 -8.77 -2.24 1.14
C GLN A 85 -10.19 -2.77 1.21
N ASP A 86 -10.66 -3.33 0.09
CA ASP A 86 -11.84 -4.19 0.02
C ASP A 86 -11.34 -5.64 -0.16
N GLY A 87 -11.88 -6.58 0.62
CA GLY A 87 -11.32 -7.92 0.82
C GLY A 87 -10.64 -8.06 2.19
N SER A 88 -10.57 -9.28 2.71
CA SER A 88 -9.88 -9.55 3.98
C SER A 88 -8.36 -9.37 3.86
N ASP A 89 -7.65 -9.44 4.99
CA ASP A 89 -6.20 -9.54 5.02
C ASP A 89 -5.71 -10.78 4.23
N SER A 90 -6.40 -11.92 4.33
CA SER A 90 -6.07 -13.13 3.56
C SER A 90 -6.40 -13.01 2.07
N ASP A 91 -7.51 -12.37 1.69
CA ASP A 91 -7.89 -12.18 0.27
C ASP A 91 -6.84 -11.35 -0.47
N CYS A 92 -6.21 -10.40 0.24
CA CYS A 92 -5.12 -9.59 -0.29
C CYS A 92 -3.71 -10.19 -0.10
N GLY A 93 -3.62 -11.44 0.38
CA GLY A 93 -2.34 -12.14 0.57
C GLY A 93 -1.49 -11.64 1.74
N PHE A 94 -2.01 -10.75 2.58
CA PHE A 94 -1.28 -10.20 3.73
C PHE A 94 -1.37 -11.11 4.97
N GLY A 95 -2.58 -11.59 5.26
CA GLY A 95 -2.89 -12.45 6.41
C GLY A 95 -2.60 -11.83 7.79
N HIS A 96 -2.94 -12.57 8.83
CA HIS A 96 -2.55 -12.30 10.22
C HIS A 96 -2.72 -10.83 10.70
N ASN A 97 -3.84 -10.20 10.36
CA ASN A 97 -4.21 -8.81 10.68
C ASN A 97 -3.33 -7.73 10.03
N VAL A 98 -2.66 -8.05 8.93
CA VAL A 98 -1.90 -7.06 8.16
C VAL A 98 -2.83 -6.42 7.11
N TRP A 99 -2.96 -5.09 7.16
CA TRP A 99 -3.90 -4.33 6.33
C TRP A 99 -3.22 -3.15 5.62
N ALA A 100 -3.59 -2.90 4.36
CA ALA A 100 -3.08 -1.75 3.61
C ALA A 100 -3.83 -0.44 3.94
N SER A 101 -5.06 -0.54 4.47
CA SER A 101 -5.93 0.60 4.77
C SER A 101 -5.28 1.61 5.71
N GLY A 102 -5.34 2.89 5.36
CA GLY A 102 -4.74 3.95 6.18
C GLY A 102 -4.62 5.29 5.48
N THR A 103 -4.11 6.28 6.19
CA THR A 103 -3.73 7.58 5.59
C THR A 103 -2.22 7.71 5.61
N TYR A 104 -1.59 7.72 4.44
CA TYR A 104 -0.15 7.78 4.29
C TYR A 104 0.29 9.21 3.94
N ARG A 105 1.39 9.63 4.52
CA ARG A 105 2.01 10.95 4.29
C ARG A 105 3.29 10.78 3.49
N LYS A 106 3.49 11.62 2.48
CA LYS A 106 4.71 11.63 1.67
C LYS A 106 5.90 11.97 2.56
N ILE A 107 6.89 11.09 2.55
CA ILE A 107 8.18 11.28 3.23
C ILE A 107 9.30 11.57 2.22
N SER A 108 9.08 11.27 0.94
CA SER A 108 10.03 11.60 -0.13
C SER A 108 9.33 11.75 -1.49
N GLY A 109 9.74 12.77 -2.25
CA GLY A 109 9.34 12.96 -3.65
C GLY A 109 10.29 12.34 -4.68
N LYS A 110 11.42 11.78 -4.25
CA LYS A 110 12.39 11.15 -5.14
C LYS A 110 11.76 9.92 -5.81
N LYS A 111 12.23 9.59 -7.02
CA LYS A 111 11.83 8.36 -7.72
C LYS A 111 12.15 7.17 -6.80
N PRO A 112 11.17 6.37 -6.37
CA PRO A 112 11.43 5.23 -5.51
C PRO A 112 12.12 4.11 -6.31
N THR A 113 12.99 3.37 -5.64
CA THR A 113 13.51 2.09 -6.10
C THR A 113 12.50 1.01 -5.72
N PHE A 114 12.27 0.09 -6.66
CA PHE A 114 11.51 -1.14 -6.43
C PHE A 114 12.52 -2.28 -6.53
N GLU A 115 12.45 -3.23 -5.61
CA GLU A 115 13.27 -4.43 -5.68
C GLU A 115 12.66 -5.36 -6.75
N ASN A 116 13.51 -6.08 -7.47
CA ASN A 116 13.12 -7.01 -8.53
C ASN A 116 13.23 -8.43 -8.01
#